data_AF-A0A7V0NRT5-F1
#
_entry.id   AF-A0A7V0NRT5-F1
#
_cell.length_a   1.000
_cell.length_b   1.000
_cell.length_c   1.000
_cell.angle_alpha   90.00
_cell.angle_beta   90.00
_cell.angle_gamma   90.00
#
_symmetry.space_group_name_H-M   'P 1'
#
loop_
_entity.id
_entity.type
_entity.pdbx_description
1 polymer ?
#
loop_
_entity_poly.entity_id
_entity_poly.type
_entity_poly.pdbx_seq_one_letter_code
_entity_poly.pdbx_strand_id
1 'polypeptide(L)'
;MKLKELRYLNGINALLLCIVLFMMPASGAAAASGYQRYEEPRKSTQPETDDSLRKPASKKKERLFDPLIADPRWPHFSMAYQHYTDDRKFGSIFAASFGETLPFYKDDAPFGGRWQVAIQAGGFIVHDLDTASWDLINEDYRGGLSLFYRRNDLSGLFGIYHNSS
;
A
#
# COMPACT_ATOMS: atom_id res chain seq x y z
N MET A 1 -13.69 -2.28 -44.88
CA MET A 1 -13.50 -0.83 -45.12
C MET A 1 -13.61 -0.14 -43.77
N LYS A 2 -12.67 0.78 -43.49
CA LYS A 2 -12.24 1.30 -42.19
C LYS A 2 -13.36 1.87 -41.27
N LEU A 3 -13.36 1.51 -39.99
CA LEU A 3 -13.79 2.37 -38.89
C LEU A 3 -12.64 2.48 -37.88
N LYS A 4 -11.63 3.27 -38.24
CA LYS A 4 -10.76 3.97 -37.30
C LYS A 4 -11.19 5.42 -37.40
N GLU A 5 -11.92 5.95 -36.43
CA GLU A 5 -12.06 7.39 -36.16
C GLU A 5 -12.98 7.56 -34.94
N LEU A 6 -12.40 7.47 -33.75
CA LEU A 6 -12.90 8.08 -32.51
C LEU A 6 -11.71 8.25 -31.55
N ARG A 7 -10.66 8.88 -32.07
CA ARG A 7 -9.56 9.47 -31.30
C ARG A 7 -9.63 10.98 -31.51
N TYR A 8 -10.61 11.64 -30.89
CA TYR A 8 -10.53 13.08 -30.65
C TYR A 8 -11.59 13.47 -29.62
N LEU A 9 -11.22 13.46 -28.34
CA LEU A 9 -11.69 14.45 -27.38
C LEU A 9 -10.84 14.38 -26.10
N ASN A 10 -10.32 15.54 -25.72
CA ASN A 10 -9.99 15.95 -24.36
C ASN A 10 -8.62 15.55 -23.80
N GLY A 11 -7.65 16.41 -24.13
CA GLY A 11 -6.71 16.87 -23.11
C GLY A 11 -7.48 17.48 -21.94
N ILE A 12 -7.58 16.72 -20.86
CA ILE A 12 -7.88 17.24 -19.53
C ILE A 12 -6.80 16.66 -18.63
N ASN A 13 -5.92 17.54 -18.14
CA ASN A 13 -5.06 17.25 -16.99
C ASN A 13 -5.96 16.84 -15.82
N ALA A 14 -6.22 15.55 -15.67
CA ALA A 14 -6.95 15.00 -14.56
C ALA A 14 -5.98 14.89 -13.37
N LEU A 15 -5.77 16.02 -12.69
CA LEU A 15 -5.26 16.02 -11.32
C LEU A 15 -6.36 15.42 -10.44
N LEU A 16 -6.34 14.10 -10.27
CA LEU A 16 -7.29 13.41 -9.39
C LEU A 16 -6.83 13.57 -7.93
N LEU A 17 -7.42 14.55 -7.23
CA LEU A 17 -7.23 14.75 -5.79
C LEU A 17 -8.22 13.83 -5.04
N CYS A 18 -7.80 12.62 -4.70
CA CYS A 18 -8.56 11.74 -3.80
C CYS A 18 -8.09 11.97 -2.36
N ILE A 19 -8.87 12.71 -1.56
CA ILE A 19 -8.72 12.76 -0.10
C ILE A 19 -9.60 11.65 0.47
N VAL A 20 -9.00 10.54 0.90
CA VAL A 20 -9.70 9.48 1.62
C VAL A 20 -9.17 9.43 3.05
N LEU A 21 -9.98 9.91 4.00
CA LEU A 21 -9.70 9.83 5.43
C LEU A 21 -10.40 8.57 5.98
N PHE A 22 -9.65 7.50 6.24
CA PHE A 22 -10.15 6.35 6.98
C PHE A 22 -9.74 6.46 8.45
N MET A 23 -10.72 6.61 9.35
CA MET A 23 -10.58 6.36 10.78
C MET A 23 -11.12 4.97 11.09
N MET A 24 -10.27 4.05 11.54
CA MET A 24 -10.71 2.84 12.25
C MET A 24 -10.45 3.06 13.75
N PRO A 25 -11.45 2.90 14.63
CA PRO A 25 -11.19 2.77 16.05
C PRO A 25 -10.76 1.32 16.34
N ALA A 26 -9.63 1.15 17.01
CA ALA A 26 -9.30 -0.13 17.63
C ALA A 26 -10.19 -0.31 18.87
N SER A 27 -11.23 -1.15 18.78
CA SER A 27 -12.02 -1.55 19.95
C SER A 27 -11.21 -2.55 20.78
N GLY A 28 -10.66 -2.10 21.90
CA GLY A 28 -10.13 -2.99 22.93
C GLY A 28 -11.25 -3.44 23.87
N ALA A 29 -11.65 -4.70 23.80
CA ALA A 29 -12.34 -5.38 24.90
C ALA A 29 -12.28 -6.91 24.70
N ALA A 30 -11.26 -7.56 25.27
CA ALA A 30 -11.29 -8.99 25.52
C ALA A 30 -11.80 -9.22 26.96
N ALA A 31 -13.00 -9.77 27.07
CA ALA A 31 -13.55 -10.25 28.33
C ALA A 31 -13.05 -11.68 28.61
N ALA A 32 -12.51 -11.92 29.80
CA ALA A 32 -12.33 -13.25 30.37
C ALA A 32 -12.38 -13.22 31.91
N SER A 33 -13.59 -13.47 32.43
CA SER A 33 -13.98 -14.28 33.59
C SER A 33 -12.97 -14.60 34.73
N GLY A 34 -13.17 -13.98 35.90
CA GLY A 34 -13.55 -14.60 37.19
C GLY A 34 -12.68 -15.65 37.94
N TYR A 35 -12.25 -15.25 39.16
CA TYR A 35 -11.88 -16.02 40.40
C TYR A 35 -10.50 -16.73 40.46
N GLN A 36 -9.67 -16.71 41.53
CA GLN A 36 -9.63 -16.07 42.88
C GLN A 36 -8.22 -16.30 43.50
N ARG A 37 -7.77 -15.43 44.43
CA ARG A 37 -7.17 -15.74 45.76
C ARG A 37 -6.14 -14.67 46.18
N TYR A 38 -6.34 -14.09 47.36
CA TYR A 38 -5.40 -13.18 48.03
C TYR A 38 -4.34 -13.99 48.80
N GLU A 39 -3.06 -13.66 48.62
CA GLU A 39 -1.92 -14.09 49.45
C GLU A 39 -1.07 -12.85 49.79
N GLU A 40 -0.59 -12.78 51.03
CA GLU A 40 0.01 -11.65 51.77
C GLU A 40 1.35 -11.10 51.24
N PRO A 41 1.76 -9.86 51.64
CA PRO A 41 2.94 -9.20 51.12
C PRO A 41 4.24 -9.78 51.70
N ARG A 42 4.98 -10.56 50.90
CA ARG A 42 6.37 -10.94 51.21
C ARG A 42 7.34 -9.88 50.68
N LYS A 43 7.99 -9.14 51.59
CA LYS A 43 9.11 -8.25 51.29
C LYS A 43 10.43 -9.04 51.35
N SER A 44 11.05 -9.32 50.20
CA SER A 44 12.50 -9.56 50.13
C SER A 44 13.05 -9.56 48.70
N THR A 45 13.92 -8.58 48.45
CA THR A 45 15.16 -8.66 47.65
C THR A 45 15.05 -8.94 46.14
N GLN A 46 15.21 -7.87 45.35
CA GLN A 46 15.50 -7.89 43.91
C GLN A 46 16.71 -8.78 43.57
N PRO A 47 16.72 -9.32 42.35
CA PRO A 47 17.78 -8.95 41.43
C PRO A 47 17.19 -8.01 40.38
N GLU A 48 17.85 -6.87 40.21
CA GLU A 48 17.64 -5.92 39.13
C GLU A 48 17.77 -6.70 37.81
N THR A 49 16.64 -6.96 37.15
CA THR A 49 16.64 -7.53 35.81
C THR A 49 17.20 -6.45 34.89
N ASP A 50 18.48 -6.63 34.56
CA ASP A 50 19.21 -5.92 33.54
C ASP A 50 18.41 -5.84 32.22
N ASP A 51 17.76 -4.69 32.01
CA ASP A 51 16.98 -4.36 30.80
C ASP A 51 17.90 -4.14 29.57
N SER A 52 19.23 -4.33 29.72
CA SER A 52 20.18 -4.23 28.61
C SER A 52 20.05 -5.33 27.55
N LEU A 53 19.27 -6.38 27.82
CA LEU A 53 18.95 -7.44 26.86
C LEU A 53 17.66 -7.18 26.07
N ARG A 54 17.21 -5.93 25.97
CA ARG A 54 16.29 -5.49 24.91
C ARG A 54 16.97 -5.65 23.54
N LYS A 55 16.91 -6.88 23.05
CA LYS A 55 17.25 -7.38 21.71
C LYS A 55 17.08 -6.26 20.68
N PRO A 56 18.09 -5.94 19.85
CA PRO A 56 17.94 -4.89 18.86
C PRO A 56 16.76 -5.29 17.99
N ALA A 57 15.68 -4.51 18.08
CA ALA A 57 14.55 -4.64 17.19
C ALA A 57 15.16 -4.66 15.79
N SER A 58 15.02 -5.80 15.10
CA SER A 58 15.31 -5.89 13.68
C SER A 58 14.73 -4.62 13.07
N LYS A 59 15.60 -3.78 12.52
CA LYS A 59 15.25 -2.47 11.98
C LYS A 59 14.48 -2.71 10.69
N LYS A 60 13.33 -3.40 10.79
CA LYS A 60 12.28 -3.46 9.79
C LYS A 60 12.08 -1.99 9.45
N LYS A 61 12.35 -1.62 8.19
CA LYS A 61 12.09 -0.25 7.71
C LYS A 61 10.66 0.08 8.15
N GLU A 62 10.54 0.92 9.16
CA GLU A 62 9.25 1.30 9.72
C GLU A 62 8.56 2.09 8.61
N ARG A 63 7.52 1.49 8.02
CA ARG A 63 6.70 2.16 7.02
C ARG A 63 5.73 3.06 7.77
N LEU A 64 5.69 4.34 7.42
CA LEU A 64 4.76 5.30 8.04
C LEU A 64 3.31 5.07 7.58
N PHE A 65 3.12 4.31 6.50
CA PHE A 65 1.81 4.04 5.95
C PHE A 65 1.77 2.65 5.32
N ASP A 66 0.72 1.89 5.62
CA ASP A 66 0.55 0.53 5.09
C ASP A 66 -0.07 0.56 3.68
N PRO A 67 0.24 -0.41 2.80
CA PRO A 67 -0.27 -0.38 1.43
C PRO A 67 -1.79 -0.37 1.41
N LEU A 68 -2.39 0.41 0.50
CA LEU A 68 -3.83 0.40 0.31
C LEU A 68 -4.24 -0.91 -0.35
N ILE A 69 -4.78 -1.86 0.41
CA ILE A 69 -5.25 -3.15 -0.11
C ILE A 69 -6.37 -3.01 -1.15
N ALA A 70 -7.11 -1.90 -1.10
CA ALA A 70 -8.20 -1.60 -2.03
C ALA A 70 -7.74 -0.83 -3.27
N ASP A 71 -6.47 -0.38 -3.33
CA ASP A 71 -5.92 0.23 -4.52
C ASP A 71 -5.11 -0.81 -5.31
N PRO A 72 -5.65 -1.38 -6.40
CA PRO A 72 -4.91 -2.33 -7.23
C PRO A 72 -3.68 -1.69 -7.89
N ARG A 73 -3.64 -0.34 -7.97
CA ARG A 73 -2.51 0.42 -8.50
C ARG A 73 -1.52 0.85 -7.41
N TRP A 74 -1.63 0.32 -6.20
CA TRP A 74 -0.59 0.51 -5.19
C TRP A 74 0.73 -0.09 -5.71
N PRO A 75 1.88 0.60 -5.63
CA PRO A 75 3.13 0.05 -6.14
C PRO A 75 3.51 -1.26 -5.44
N HIS A 76 3.53 -2.35 -6.20
CA HIS A 76 3.97 -3.67 -5.78
C HIS A 76 4.40 -4.48 -7.01
N PHE A 77 5.06 -5.62 -6.78
CA PHE A 77 5.34 -6.60 -7.83
C PHE A 77 4.28 -7.70 -7.82
N SER A 78 3.68 -7.98 -8.97
CA SER A 78 2.77 -9.12 -9.16
C SER A 78 2.75 -9.59 -10.61
N MET A 79 2.41 -10.86 -10.80
CA MET A 79 2.17 -11.48 -12.10
C MET A 79 1.01 -12.46 -11.94
N ALA A 80 0.13 -12.51 -12.94
CA ALA A 80 -1.05 -13.37 -12.95
C ALA A 80 -1.31 -13.91 -14.35
N TYR A 81 -1.79 -15.15 -14.41
CA TYR A 81 -2.30 -15.79 -15.62
C TYR A 81 -3.73 -16.23 -15.38
N GLN A 82 -4.62 -15.96 -16.33
CA GLN A 82 -6.04 -16.30 -16.25
C GLN A 82 -6.47 -16.95 -17.57
N HIS A 83 -7.20 -18.05 -17.48
CA HIS A 83 -7.77 -18.72 -18.64
C HIS A 83 -9.30 -18.75 -18.53
N TYR A 84 -9.99 -18.26 -19.55
CA TYR A 84 -11.43 -18.17 -19.66
C TYR A 84 -11.93 -19.26 -20.60
N THR A 85 -12.86 -20.09 -20.13
CA THR A 85 -13.36 -21.26 -20.87
C THR A 85 -14.67 -21.01 -21.62
N ASP A 86 -15.37 -19.92 -21.32
CA ASP A 86 -16.71 -19.63 -21.87
C ASP A 86 -16.87 -18.14 -22.27
N ASP A 87 -15.75 -17.48 -22.54
CA ASP A 87 -15.71 -16.12 -23.10
C ASP A 87 -15.28 -16.19 -24.57
N ARG A 88 -16.05 -15.55 -25.46
CA ARG A 88 -15.76 -15.51 -26.90
C ARG A 88 -14.75 -14.43 -27.28
N LYS A 89 -14.40 -13.54 -26.35
CA LYS A 89 -13.52 -12.39 -26.60
C LYS A 89 -12.13 -12.53 -26.01
N PHE A 90 -11.98 -13.27 -24.93
CA PHE A 90 -10.72 -13.48 -24.22
C PHE A 90 -10.62 -14.95 -23.85
N GLY A 91 -9.50 -15.62 -24.12
CA GLY A 91 -9.23 -16.95 -23.58
C GLY A 91 -8.09 -16.89 -22.57
N SER A 92 -6.86 -16.57 -22.98
CA SER A 92 -5.69 -16.56 -22.10
C SER A 92 -5.17 -15.14 -21.86
N ILE A 93 -5.24 -14.68 -20.62
CA ILE A 93 -4.80 -13.33 -20.22
C ILE A 93 -3.59 -13.43 -19.31
N PHE A 94 -2.59 -12.61 -19.59
CA PHE A 94 -1.46 -12.38 -18.71
C PHE A 94 -1.48 -10.95 -18.19
N ALA A 95 -1.30 -10.79 -16.88
CA ALA A 95 -1.21 -9.48 -16.24
C ALA A 95 0.06 -9.40 -15.38
N ALA A 96 0.71 -8.25 -15.42
CA ALA A 96 1.88 -7.96 -14.59
C ALA A 96 1.78 -6.56 -13.99
N SER A 97 2.30 -6.40 -12.79
CA SER A 97 2.47 -5.10 -12.15
C SER A 97 3.86 -5.03 -11.52
N PHE A 98 4.48 -3.86 -11.61
CA PHE A 98 5.74 -3.58 -10.96
C PHE A 98 5.72 -2.15 -10.46
N GLY A 99 6.29 -1.91 -9.29
CA GLY A 99 6.35 -0.56 -8.74
C GLY A 99 6.97 -0.55 -7.36
N GLU A 100 7.39 0.63 -6.94
CA GLU A 100 8.03 0.83 -5.65
C GLU A 100 7.69 2.21 -5.05
N THR A 101 7.79 2.29 -3.73
CA THR A 101 7.79 3.56 -2.99
C THR A 101 9.20 3.83 -2.49
N LEU A 102 9.88 4.81 -3.09
CA LEU A 102 11.25 5.18 -2.75
C LEU A 102 11.27 6.42 -1.85
N PRO A 103 11.41 6.26 -0.52
CA PRO A 103 11.51 7.40 0.39
C PRO A 103 12.87 8.07 0.26
N PHE A 104 12.87 9.38 0.05
CA PHE A 104 14.11 10.17 -0.07
C PHE A 104 14.29 11.16 1.08
N TYR A 105 13.22 11.48 1.83
CA TYR A 105 13.30 12.31 3.03
C TYR A 105 12.37 11.78 4.12
N LYS A 106 12.80 11.85 5.38
CA LYS A 106 12.00 11.49 6.56
C LYS A 106 12.47 12.31 7.76
N ASP A 107 11.53 12.73 8.59
CA ASP A 107 11.84 13.43 9.83
C ASP A 107 10.69 13.31 10.84
N ASP A 108 10.92 13.80 12.05
CA ASP A 108 9.88 13.98 13.05
C ASP A 108 9.03 15.21 12.69
N ALA A 109 7.73 15.12 12.96
CA ALA A 109 6.80 16.20 12.66
C ALA A 109 6.77 17.23 13.81
N PRO A 110 6.69 18.54 13.53
CA PRO A 110 6.65 19.59 14.55
C PRO A 110 5.49 19.46 15.57
N PHE A 111 4.43 18.75 15.18
CA PHE A 111 3.21 18.50 15.97
C PHE A 111 3.15 17.07 16.52
N GLY A 112 4.30 16.38 16.56
CA GLY A 112 4.45 15.00 16.99
C GLY A 112 4.15 13.98 15.88
N GLY A 113 4.72 12.79 16.03
CA GLY A 113 4.71 11.76 14.99
C GLY A 113 5.86 11.94 14.00
N ARG A 114 5.78 11.23 12.88
CA ARG A 114 6.82 11.17 11.84
C ARG A 114 6.22 11.44 10.48
N TRP A 115 7.00 12.04 9.60
CA TRP A 115 6.62 12.24 8.20
C TRP A 115 7.72 11.78 7.25
N GLN A 116 7.32 11.49 6.01
CA GLN A 116 8.20 11.00 4.96
C GLN A 116 7.74 11.49 3.60
N VAL A 117 8.69 11.92 2.77
CA VAL A 117 8.46 12.18 1.35
C VAL A 117 9.09 11.06 0.53
N ALA A 118 8.34 10.56 -0.43
CA ALA A 118 8.75 9.49 -1.32
C ALA A 118 8.35 9.79 -2.77
N ILE A 119 9.10 9.18 -3.68
CA ILE A 119 8.66 8.99 -5.07
C ILE A 119 7.95 7.65 -5.13
N GLN A 120 6.75 7.62 -5.72
CA GLN A 120 6.02 6.40 -6.02
C GLN A 120 5.92 6.24 -7.52
N ALA A 121 6.25 5.06 -8.03
CA ALA A 121 6.10 4.76 -9.44
C ALA A 121 5.71 3.28 -9.66
N GLY A 122 4.94 3.02 -10.70
CA GLY A 122 4.62 1.66 -11.13
C GLY A 122 4.03 1.58 -12.53
N GLY A 123 4.14 0.40 -13.13
CA GLY A 123 3.55 0.02 -14.41
C GLY A 123 2.59 -1.16 -14.26
N PHE A 124 1.52 -1.16 -15.05
CA PHE A 124 0.42 -2.12 -15.01
C PHE A 124 0.09 -2.58 -16.42
N ILE A 125 0.38 -3.84 -16.71
CA ILE A 125 0.38 -4.39 -18.07
C ILE A 125 -0.60 -5.57 -18.15
N VAL A 126 -1.37 -5.65 -19.23
CA VAL A 126 -2.28 -6.76 -19.54
C VAL A 126 -2.13 -7.15 -21.01
N HIS A 127 -1.88 -8.44 -21.27
CA HIS A 127 -1.75 -9.03 -22.61
C HIS A 127 -2.82 -10.07 -22.90
N ASP A 128 -3.26 -10.14 -24.15
CA ASP A 128 -4.02 -11.25 -24.73
C ASP A 128 -3.07 -12.27 -25.36
N LEU A 129 -2.91 -13.43 -24.72
CA LEU A 129 -1.99 -14.46 -25.16
C LEU A 129 -2.53 -15.34 -26.29
N ASP A 130 -3.83 -15.27 -26.62
CA ASP A 130 -4.40 -16.09 -27.70
C ASP A 130 -4.26 -15.45 -29.09
N THR A 131 -3.77 -14.21 -29.13
CA THR A 131 -3.40 -13.55 -30.38
C THR A 131 -2.03 -14.02 -30.86
N ALA A 132 -1.79 -13.93 -32.18
CA ALA A 132 -0.55 -14.39 -32.81
C ALA A 132 0.73 -13.68 -32.31
N SER A 133 0.60 -12.50 -31.68
CA SER A 133 1.72 -11.67 -31.23
C SER A 133 1.62 -11.21 -29.78
N TRP A 134 0.75 -11.83 -28.97
CA TRP A 134 0.49 -11.43 -27.58
C TRP A 134 0.13 -9.95 -27.44
N ASP A 135 -0.98 -9.57 -28.07
CA ASP A 135 -1.45 -8.20 -28.16
C ASP A 135 -1.57 -7.54 -26.79
N LEU A 136 -1.11 -6.29 -26.73
CA LEU A 136 -1.11 -5.49 -25.52
C LEU A 136 -2.49 -4.86 -25.36
N ILE A 137 -3.28 -5.37 -24.42
CA ILE A 137 -4.62 -4.86 -24.13
C ILE A 137 -4.53 -3.55 -23.34
N ASN A 138 -3.63 -3.50 -22.37
CA ASN A 138 -3.48 -2.35 -21.48
C ASN A 138 -2.02 -2.17 -21.05
N GLU A 139 -1.59 -0.92 -21.01
CA GLU A 139 -0.35 -0.50 -20.40
C GLU A 139 -0.57 0.87 -19.75
N ASP A 140 -0.72 0.86 -18.43
CA ASP A 140 -0.81 2.09 -17.65
C ASP A 140 0.48 2.30 -16.87
N TYR A 141 0.88 3.56 -16.74
CA TYR A 141 1.97 3.99 -15.88
C TYR A 141 1.46 5.03 -14.89
N ARG A 142 1.88 4.90 -13.63
CA ARG A 142 1.62 5.90 -12.58
C ARG A 142 2.95 6.30 -11.95
N GLY A 143 3.19 7.61 -11.84
CA GLY A 143 4.37 8.17 -11.19
C GLY A 143 4.04 9.44 -10.43
N GLY A 144 4.61 9.65 -9.25
CA GLY A 144 4.26 10.80 -8.45
C GLY A 144 5.07 10.99 -7.17
N LEU A 145 4.75 12.09 -6.49
CA LEU A 145 5.28 12.42 -5.17
C LEU A 145 4.25 12.03 -4.10
N SER A 146 4.74 11.52 -2.97
CA SER A 146 3.89 11.12 -1.86
C SER A 146 4.45 11.61 -0.54
N LEU A 147 3.56 12.14 0.29
CA LEU A 147 3.80 12.51 1.67
C LEU A 147 3.06 11.50 2.57
N PHE A 148 3.81 10.83 3.44
CA PHE A 148 3.29 9.94 4.46
C PHE A 148 3.43 10.57 5.84
N TYR A 149 2.46 10.31 6.70
CA TYR A 149 2.49 10.74 8.10
C TYR A 149 2.01 9.60 9.01
N ARG A 150 2.64 9.45 10.18
CA ARG A 150 2.18 8.52 11.24
C ARG A 150 2.33 9.12 12.62
N ARG A 151 1.31 8.97 13.45
CA ARG A 151 1.33 9.26 14.89
C ARG A 151 0.50 8.20 15.61
N ASN A 152 1.15 7.36 16.39
CA ASN A 152 0.53 6.19 17.04
C ASN A 152 -0.23 5.35 15.98
N ASP A 153 -1.52 5.10 16.18
CA ASP A 153 -2.37 4.31 15.27
C ASP A 153 -2.91 5.12 14.08
N LEU A 154 -2.72 6.44 14.08
CA LEU A 154 -3.14 7.29 12.97
C LEU A 154 -2.04 7.34 11.91
N SER A 155 -2.36 6.96 10.68
CA SER A 155 -1.50 7.18 9.52
C SER A 155 -2.24 7.78 8.35
N GLY A 156 -1.58 8.65 7.60
CA GLY A 156 -2.13 9.34 6.44
C GLY A 156 -1.17 9.33 5.26
N LEU A 157 -1.75 9.37 4.07
CA LEU A 157 -1.07 9.55 2.80
C LEU A 157 -1.69 10.75 2.08
N PHE A 158 -0.84 11.60 1.54
CA PHE A 158 -1.19 12.58 0.53
C PHE A 158 -0.27 12.36 -0.68
N GLY A 159 -0.79 12.41 -1.90
CA GLY A 159 0.03 12.19 -3.09
C GLY A 159 -0.49 12.95 -4.30
N ILE A 160 0.44 13.34 -5.17
CA ILE A 160 0.16 13.92 -6.48
C ILE A 160 0.78 12.98 -7.51
N TYR A 161 -0.05 12.48 -8.42
CA TYR A 161 0.33 11.48 -9.39
C TYR A 161 0.04 11.94 -10.81
N HIS A 162 0.97 11.66 -11.70
CA HIS A 162 0.76 11.62 -13.12
C HIS A 162 0.41 10.19 -13.53
N ASN A 163 -0.60 10.04 -14.40
CA ASN A 163 -0.95 8.76 -15.00
C ASN A 163 -0.85 8.91 -16.52
N SER A 164 -0.24 7.93 -17.18
CA SER A 164 -0.13 7.84 -18.64
C SER A 164 -0.53 6.44 -19.12
N SER A 165 -0.93 6.37 -20.39
CA SER A 165 -1.29 5.16 -21.13
C SER A 165 -0.77 5.25 -22.56
#